data_AF-M2PZW7-F1
#
_entry.id   AF-M2PZW7-F1
#
_cell.length_a   1.000
_cell.length_b   1.000
_cell.length_c   1.000
_cell.angle_alpha   90.00
_cell.angle_beta   90.00
_cell.angle_gamma   90.00
#
_symmetry.space_group_name_H-M   'P 1'
#
loop_
_entity.id
_entity.type
_entity.pdbx_description
1 polymer ?
#
loop_
_entity_poly.entity_id
_entity_poly.type
_entity_poly.pdbx_seq_one_letter_code
_entity_poly.pdbx_strand_id
1 'polypeptide(L)'
;MTWFSEDELRRQAGDVSFARGARYLESVEALDDVAGGVAAVVSGTDRYTVRLRNVGGELVGECSCPHAADGFFCKHCVAVGLLVLEGVADGGAADIRGYVETLTRDELVELLVGHANEDPVLFRKLSLKAGREDLDALRRHVEGTLRLRGFVGFQGTLAYTEKVREVLATAKELMDAPLLCRVVELVVEALDFVEDSFGALGTEVRAALALYAEACAETPPEPKELAEWLLRLDLDGSGRVDVSIADFTAGLGFEGLAVFRAGVEERWRLDDGEDPYRSRKLQRLREGFAAMRNWQG
;
A
#
# COMPACT_ATOMS: atom_id res chain seq x y z
N MET A 1 -13.26 36.10 13.76
CA MET A 1 -13.30 35.41 15.08
C MET A 1 -12.83 34.00 14.83
N THR A 2 -11.73 33.60 15.45
CA THR A 2 -11.17 32.24 15.36
C THR A 2 -12.11 31.23 16.01
N TRP A 3 -12.03 29.95 15.63
CA TRP A 3 -12.91 28.89 16.14
C TRP A 3 -12.53 28.37 17.53
N PHE A 4 -11.50 28.96 18.16
CA PHE A 4 -11.05 28.68 19.52
C PHE A 4 -10.52 29.97 20.17
N SER A 5 -10.30 29.94 21.49
CA SER A 5 -9.79 31.05 22.29
C SER A 5 -8.44 30.74 22.95
N GLU A 6 -7.79 31.76 23.51
CA GLU A 6 -6.57 31.56 24.32
C GLU A 6 -6.85 30.67 25.55
N ASP A 7 -8.00 30.84 26.19
CA ASP A 7 -8.41 30.01 27.33
C ASP A 7 -8.53 28.54 26.95
N GLU A 8 -9.03 28.25 25.75
CA GLU A 8 -9.12 26.90 25.22
C GLU A 8 -7.72 26.29 24.98
N LEU A 9 -6.79 27.06 24.40
CA LEU A 9 -5.39 26.64 24.27
C LEU A 9 -4.75 26.33 25.62
N ARG A 10 -4.97 27.21 26.61
CA ARG A 10 -4.41 27.04 27.95
C ARG A 10 -4.99 25.83 28.66
N ARG A 11 -6.30 25.59 28.50
CA ARG A 11 -6.99 24.42 29.05
C ARG A 11 -6.48 23.10 28.47
N GLN A 12 -6.22 23.03 27.17
CA GLN A 12 -5.71 21.80 26.55
C GLN A 12 -4.23 21.53 26.86
N ALA A 13 -3.40 22.57 26.82
CA ALA A 13 -1.96 22.43 27.03
C ALA A 13 -1.57 22.29 28.51
N GLY A 14 -2.36 22.89 29.40
CA GLY A 14 -1.95 23.18 30.78
C GLY A 14 -0.93 24.33 30.86
N ASP A 15 -0.82 24.94 32.04
CA ASP A 15 -0.07 26.19 32.24
C ASP A 15 1.42 26.09 31.83
N VAL A 16 2.04 24.94 32.07
CA VAL A 16 3.46 24.72 31.78
C VAL A 16 3.73 24.70 30.27
N SER A 17 2.97 23.91 29.51
CA SER A 17 3.12 23.83 28.05
C SER A 17 2.67 25.13 27.40
N PHE A 18 1.65 25.79 27.94
CA PHE A 18 1.19 27.09 27.47
C PHE A 18 2.29 28.15 27.59
N ALA A 19 2.86 28.32 28.79
CA ALA A 19 3.92 29.29 29.03
C ALA A 19 5.19 29.02 28.20
N ARG A 20 5.49 27.74 27.92
CA ARG A 20 6.59 27.36 27.02
C ARG A 20 6.26 27.67 25.56
N GLY A 21 5.02 27.43 25.12
CA GLY A 21 4.58 27.69 23.75
C GLY A 21 4.61 29.17 23.37
N ALA A 22 4.24 30.05 24.30
CA ALA A 22 4.35 31.50 24.11
C ALA A 22 5.78 32.01 23.82
N ARG A 23 6.81 31.20 24.11
CA ARG A 23 8.22 31.51 23.81
C ARG A 23 8.71 30.96 22.46
N TYR A 24 7.86 30.25 21.73
CA TYR A 24 8.20 29.55 20.48
C TYR A 24 7.57 30.20 19.24
N LEU A 25 6.98 31.39 19.37
CA LEU A 25 6.31 32.09 18.25
C LEU A 25 7.26 32.34 17.07
N GLU A 26 8.47 32.84 17.35
CA GLU A 26 9.51 33.07 16.32
C GLU A 26 10.10 31.78 15.73
N SER A 27 9.81 30.63 16.34
CA SER A 27 10.26 29.32 15.85
C SER A 27 9.27 28.68 14.88
N VAL A 28 8.13 29.31 14.61
CA VAL A 28 7.18 28.87 13.59
C VAL A 28 7.67 29.38 12.23
N GLU A 29 8.04 28.44 11.35
CA GLU A 29 8.70 28.76 10.07
C GLU A 29 7.70 29.16 8.99
N ALA A 30 6.55 28.48 8.95
CA ALA A 30 5.48 28.69 7.98
C ALA A 30 4.15 28.30 8.62
N LEU A 31 3.10 29.02 8.27
CA LEU A 31 1.73 28.83 8.72
C LEU A 31 0.83 28.80 7.48
N ASP A 32 0.24 27.65 7.20
CA ASP A 32 -0.59 27.41 6.02
C ASP A 32 -2.03 27.11 6.45
N ASP A 33 -3.01 27.75 5.80
CA ASP A 33 -4.42 27.38 5.95
C ASP A 33 -4.66 26.01 5.31
N VAL A 34 -5.33 25.11 6.05
CA VAL A 34 -5.72 23.78 5.56
C VAL A 34 -7.21 23.54 5.79
N ALA A 35 -7.78 22.55 5.12
CA ALA A 35 -9.20 22.22 5.28
C ALA A 35 -9.54 22.01 6.78
N GLY A 36 -10.38 22.92 7.31
CA GLY A 36 -10.82 22.88 8.71
C GLY A 36 -9.76 23.26 9.74
N GLY A 37 -8.69 23.99 9.39
CA GLY A 37 -7.68 24.38 10.36
C GLY A 37 -6.42 25.03 9.79
N VAL A 38 -5.31 24.89 10.50
CA VAL A 38 -3.98 25.36 10.06
C VAL A 38 -2.93 24.26 10.19
N ALA A 39 -1.94 24.27 9.30
CA ALA A 39 -0.73 23.47 9.38
C ALA A 39 0.49 24.38 9.52
N ALA A 40 1.51 23.92 10.23
CA ALA A 40 2.74 24.67 10.42
C ALA A 40 3.95 23.76 10.61
N VAL A 41 5.13 24.34 10.38
CA VAL A 41 6.41 23.74 10.78
C VAL A 41 7.00 24.58 11.91
N VAL A 42 7.33 23.94 13.03
CA VAL A 42 7.93 24.59 14.20
C VAL A 42 9.33 24.02 14.45
N SER A 43 10.32 24.90 14.40
CA SER A 43 11.71 24.59 14.69
C SER A 43 11.97 24.47 16.20
N GLY A 44 12.75 23.47 16.59
CA GLY A 44 13.19 23.25 17.97
C GLY A 44 14.49 22.46 18.00
N THR A 45 14.51 21.35 18.73
CA THR A 45 15.61 20.36 18.62
C THR A 45 15.58 19.59 17.29
N ASP A 46 14.43 19.60 16.62
CA ASP A 46 14.18 19.09 15.28
C ASP A 46 13.05 19.94 14.65
N ARG A 47 12.65 19.66 13.41
CA ARG A 47 11.52 20.30 12.74
C ARG A 47 10.25 19.49 13.00
N TYR A 48 9.28 20.11 13.67
CA TYR A 48 8.02 19.47 14.02
C TYR A 48 6.89 19.97 13.14
N THR A 49 6.17 19.05 12.51
CA THR A 49 4.94 19.37 11.78
C THR A 49 3.79 19.44 12.77
N VAL A 50 3.04 20.54 12.75
CA VAL A 50 1.91 20.81 13.63
C VAL A 50 0.66 20.99 12.79
N ARG A 51 -0.48 20.48 13.27
CA ARG A 51 -1.81 20.76 12.71
C ARG A 51 -2.77 21.11 13.83
N LEU A 52 -3.48 22.22 13.69
CA LEU A 52 -4.61 22.57 14.54
C LEU A 52 -5.88 22.47 13.70
N ARG A 53 -6.88 21.72 14.15
CA ARG A 53 -8.14 21.52 13.42
C ARG A 53 -9.34 21.91 14.25
N ASN A 54 -10.40 22.29 13.57
CA ASN A 54 -11.76 22.35 14.10
C ASN A 54 -12.45 21.01 13.84
N VAL A 55 -12.70 20.24 14.89
CA VAL A 55 -13.47 18.99 14.79
C VAL A 55 -14.76 19.18 15.60
N GLY A 56 -15.88 19.41 14.90
CA GLY A 56 -17.18 19.58 15.57
C GLY A 56 -17.29 20.80 16.48
N GLY A 57 -16.49 21.85 16.24
CA GLY A 57 -16.40 23.05 17.08
C GLY A 57 -15.29 22.99 18.12
N GLU A 58 -14.58 21.86 18.27
CA GLU A 58 -13.49 21.71 19.23
C GLU A 58 -12.12 21.88 18.57
N LEU A 59 -11.17 22.45 19.33
CA LEU A 59 -9.78 22.55 18.94
C LEU A 59 -9.11 21.18 19.08
N VAL A 60 -8.52 20.66 18.01
CA VAL A 60 -7.72 19.43 18.04
C VAL A 60 -6.31 19.76 17.55
N GLY A 61 -5.30 19.47 18.38
CA GLY A 61 -3.89 19.69 18.06
C GLY A 61 -3.13 18.40 17.82
N GLU A 62 -2.45 18.29 16.69
CA GLU A 62 -1.52 17.22 16.36
C GLU A 62 -0.12 17.79 16.15
N CYS A 63 0.90 17.10 16.64
CA CYS A 63 2.28 17.49 16.43
C CYS A 63 3.17 16.25 16.32
N SER A 64 4.18 16.27 15.45
CA SER A 64 5.13 15.17 15.29
C SER A 64 6.17 15.07 16.43
N CYS A 65 6.06 15.87 17.48
CA CYS A 65 7.02 15.85 18.59
C CYS A 65 6.75 14.72 19.60
N PRO A 66 7.77 14.24 20.34
CA PRO A 66 7.61 13.14 21.30
C PRO A 66 6.52 13.38 22.35
N HIS A 67 6.38 14.63 22.82
CA HIS A 67 5.38 14.96 23.84
C HIS A 67 3.94 14.82 23.31
N ALA A 68 3.71 15.12 22.03
CA ALA A 68 2.40 14.95 21.41
C ALA A 68 2.13 13.47 21.07
N ALA A 69 3.17 12.67 20.81
CA ALA A 69 3.02 11.22 20.63
C ALA A 69 2.46 10.52 21.89
N ASP A 70 2.70 11.07 23.07
CA ASP A 70 2.12 10.62 24.34
C ASP A 70 0.65 11.12 24.54
N GLY A 71 0.07 11.80 23.55
CA GLY A 71 -1.31 12.30 23.58
C GLY A 71 -1.48 13.70 24.19
N PHE A 72 -0.39 14.42 24.49
CA PHE A 72 -0.47 15.76 25.09
C PHE A 72 -0.55 16.88 24.05
N PHE A 73 -1.29 17.95 24.40
CA PHE A 73 -1.27 19.19 23.64
C PHE A 73 0.02 19.97 23.93
N CYS A 74 0.98 19.87 23.01
CA CYS A 74 2.34 20.32 23.26
C CYS A 74 2.54 21.83 23.08
N LYS A 75 3.71 22.33 23.52
CA LYS A 75 4.13 23.73 23.34
C LYS A 75 4.14 24.20 21.87
N HIS A 76 4.37 23.31 20.90
CA HIS A 76 4.35 23.69 19.49
C HIS A 76 2.92 23.94 19.00
N CYS A 77 1.95 23.14 19.44
CA CYS A 77 0.53 23.38 19.19
C CYS A 77 0.07 24.72 19.79
N VAL A 78 0.56 25.06 20.99
CA VAL A 78 0.31 26.38 21.61
C VAL A 78 0.90 27.51 20.78
N ALA A 79 2.16 27.41 20.36
CA ALA A 79 2.82 28.47 19.58
C ALA A 79 2.06 28.76 18.28
N VAL A 80 1.65 27.72 17.56
CA VAL A 80 0.83 27.84 16.34
C VAL A 80 -0.54 28.45 16.67
N GLY A 81 -1.18 28.01 17.75
CA GLY A 81 -2.49 28.52 18.14
C GLY A 81 -2.48 30.00 18.52
N LEU A 82 -1.43 30.46 19.19
CA LEU A 82 -1.26 31.87 19.52
C LEU A 82 -1.07 32.73 18.26
N LEU A 83 -0.31 32.28 17.27
CA LEU A 83 -0.17 33.01 16.00
C LEU A 83 -1.49 33.10 15.21
N VAL A 84 -2.32 32.06 15.26
CA VAL A 84 -3.67 32.11 14.68
C VAL A 84 -4.54 33.14 15.42
N LEU A 85 -4.47 33.21 16.75
CA LEU A 85 -5.20 34.22 17.54
C LEU A 85 -4.70 35.65 17.28
N GLU A 86 -3.42 35.83 16.94
CA GLU A 86 -2.84 37.11 16.54
C GLU A 86 -3.25 37.54 15.11
N GLY A 87 -3.98 36.69 14.38
CA GLY A 87 -4.47 36.97 13.03
C GLY A 87 -3.41 36.78 11.93
N VAL A 88 -2.34 36.03 12.22
CA VAL A 88 -1.25 35.73 11.25
C VAL A 88 -1.72 34.75 10.18
N ALA A 89 -2.72 33.92 10.48
CA ALA A 89 -3.56 33.22 9.51
C ALA A 89 -5.00 33.25 10.03
N ASP A 90 -5.97 33.48 9.15
CA ASP A 90 -7.37 33.61 9.56
C ASP A 90 -8.05 32.24 9.75
N GLY A 91 -7.37 31.13 9.41
CA GLY A 91 -7.90 29.77 9.42
C GLY A 91 -9.14 29.60 8.54
N GLY A 92 -9.51 30.65 7.80
CA GLY A 92 -10.46 30.65 6.72
C GLY A 92 -9.78 30.08 5.50
N ALA A 93 -9.38 28.80 5.56
CA ALA A 93 -9.15 28.05 4.34
C ALA A 93 -10.37 28.29 3.46
N ALA A 94 -10.14 28.76 2.23
CA ALA A 94 -11.20 28.87 1.24
C ALA A 94 -12.03 27.59 1.31
N ASP A 95 -13.36 27.70 1.30
CA ASP A 95 -14.22 26.52 1.31
C ASP A 95 -14.04 25.77 -0.01
N ILE A 96 -12.98 24.97 -0.10
CA ILE A 96 -12.61 24.21 -1.30
C ILE A 96 -13.76 23.29 -1.66
N ARG A 97 -14.44 22.71 -0.66
CA ARG A 97 -15.61 21.86 -0.89
C ARG A 97 -16.74 22.67 -1.50
N GLY A 98 -17.14 23.77 -0.88
CA GLY A 98 -18.19 24.65 -1.41
C GLY A 98 -17.86 25.19 -2.80
N TYR A 99 -16.61 25.59 -3.05
CA TYR A 99 -16.15 25.99 -4.39
C TYR A 99 -16.27 24.84 -5.39
N VAL A 100 -15.75 23.66 -5.07
CA VAL A 100 -15.83 22.46 -5.93
C VAL A 100 -17.29 22.07 -6.20
N GLU A 101 -18.19 22.27 -5.24
CA GLU A 101 -19.64 22.03 -5.41
C GLU A 101 -20.31 23.05 -6.35
N THR A 102 -19.70 24.23 -6.58
CA THR A 102 -20.19 25.19 -7.59
C THR A 102 -19.70 24.90 -9.01
N LEU A 103 -18.66 24.06 -9.16
CA LEU A 103 -18.12 23.72 -10.46
C LEU A 103 -19.11 22.88 -11.28
N THR A 104 -19.15 23.14 -12.57
CA THR A 104 -19.81 22.25 -13.51
C THR A 104 -19.07 20.91 -13.60
N ARG A 105 -19.75 19.89 -14.14
CA ARG A 105 -19.14 18.58 -14.37
C ARG A 105 -17.86 18.68 -15.21
N ASP A 106 -17.86 19.50 -16.25
CA ASP A 106 -16.72 19.60 -17.17
C ASP A 106 -15.54 20.32 -16.52
N GLU A 107 -15.77 21.38 -15.74
CA GLU A 107 -14.73 22.04 -14.95
C GLU A 107 -14.12 21.11 -13.90
N LEU A 108 -14.94 20.29 -13.24
CA LEU A 108 -14.45 19.30 -12.28
C LEU A 108 -13.60 18.21 -12.96
N VAL A 109 -14.02 17.75 -14.14
CA VAL A 109 -13.27 16.77 -14.93
C VAL A 109 -11.91 17.34 -15.34
N GLU A 110 -11.87 18.56 -15.88
CA GLU A 110 -10.62 19.21 -16.27
C GLU A 110 -9.71 19.45 -15.07
N LEU A 111 -10.25 19.87 -13.92
CA LEU A 111 -9.48 20.07 -12.70
C LEU A 111 -8.88 18.74 -12.20
N LEU A 112 -9.66 17.67 -12.19
CA LEU A 112 -9.20 16.35 -11.74
C LEU A 112 -8.17 15.75 -12.69
N VAL A 113 -8.40 15.83 -14.00
CA VAL A 113 -7.46 15.35 -15.03
C VAL A 113 -6.16 16.16 -15.00
N GLY A 114 -6.24 17.48 -14.83
CA GLY A 114 -5.08 18.36 -14.64
C GLY A 114 -4.22 17.92 -13.47
N HIS A 115 -4.81 17.75 -12.28
CA HIS A 115 -4.08 17.28 -11.10
C HIS A 115 -3.56 15.86 -11.26
N ALA A 116 -4.31 14.97 -11.92
CA ALA A 116 -3.85 13.62 -12.20
C ALA A 116 -2.61 13.62 -13.10
N ASN A 117 -2.53 14.51 -14.09
CA ASN A 117 -1.35 14.60 -14.96
C ASN A 117 -0.08 15.09 -14.24
N GLU A 118 -0.23 15.79 -13.11
CA GLU A 118 0.88 16.29 -12.29
C GLU A 118 1.24 15.35 -11.13
N ASP A 119 0.30 14.53 -10.66
CA ASP A 119 0.49 13.57 -9.57
C ASP A 119 0.49 12.11 -10.10
N PRO A 120 1.66 11.44 -10.19
CA PRO A 120 1.76 10.06 -10.65
C PRO A 120 0.98 9.04 -9.82
N VAL A 121 0.70 9.32 -8.55
CA VAL A 121 -0.12 8.46 -7.69
C VAL A 121 -1.58 8.59 -8.08
N LEU A 122 -2.08 9.82 -8.20
CA LEU A 122 -3.46 10.06 -8.64
C LEU A 122 -3.69 9.54 -10.06
N PHE A 123 -2.75 9.79 -10.99
CA PHE A 123 -2.81 9.28 -12.37
C PHE A 123 -3.02 7.77 -12.41
N ARG A 124 -2.20 7.02 -11.66
CA ARG A 124 -2.27 5.56 -11.61
C ARG A 124 -3.59 5.08 -11.01
N LYS A 125 -4.03 5.68 -9.89
CA LYS A 125 -5.31 5.33 -9.25
C LYS A 125 -6.50 5.52 -10.19
N LEU A 126 -6.55 6.65 -10.92
CA LEU A 126 -7.61 6.91 -11.89
C LEU A 126 -7.51 6.00 -13.11
N SER A 127 -6.28 5.75 -13.61
CA SER A 127 -6.04 4.84 -14.74
C SER A 127 -6.50 3.41 -14.44
N LEU A 128 -6.20 2.89 -13.24
CA LEU A 128 -6.65 1.57 -12.80
C LEU A 128 -8.18 1.48 -12.72
N LYS A 129 -8.86 2.57 -12.32
CA LYS A 129 -10.33 2.63 -12.28
C LYS A 129 -10.96 2.76 -13.68
N ALA A 130 -10.37 3.57 -14.55
CA ALA A 130 -10.86 3.79 -15.91
C ALA A 130 -10.63 2.56 -16.81
N GLY A 131 -9.52 1.85 -16.64
CA GLY A 131 -9.18 0.66 -17.43
C GLY A 131 -10.09 -0.56 -17.20
N ARG A 132 -11.03 -0.50 -16.24
CA ARG A 132 -11.93 -1.64 -15.94
C ARG A 132 -12.83 -2.03 -17.11
N GLU A 133 -13.13 -1.07 -17.99
CA GLU A 133 -13.96 -1.30 -19.18
C GLU A 133 -13.15 -1.83 -20.38
N ASP A 134 -11.81 -1.76 -20.31
CA ASP A 134 -10.87 -2.24 -21.32
C ASP A 134 -9.73 -3.02 -20.65
N LEU A 135 -9.94 -4.32 -20.47
CA LEU A 135 -8.98 -5.21 -19.81
C LEU A 135 -7.60 -5.23 -20.50
N ASP A 136 -7.52 -5.02 -21.81
CA ASP A 136 -6.24 -4.98 -22.53
C ASP A 136 -5.46 -3.68 -22.23
N ALA A 137 -6.15 -2.56 -22.14
CA ALA A 137 -5.55 -1.32 -21.65
C ALA A 137 -5.10 -1.45 -20.18
N LEU A 138 -5.92 -2.06 -19.33
CA LEU A 138 -5.58 -2.28 -17.93
C LEU A 138 -4.35 -3.17 -17.77
N ARG A 139 -4.26 -4.27 -18.52
CA ARG A 139 -3.09 -5.17 -18.50
C ARG A 139 -1.81 -4.43 -18.87
N ARG A 140 -1.82 -3.64 -19.95
CA ARG A 140 -0.68 -2.81 -20.35
C ARG A 140 -0.31 -1.78 -19.27
N HIS A 141 -1.30 -1.17 -18.63
CA HIS A 141 -1.06 -0.22 -17.54
C HIS A 141 -0.43 -0.90 -16.32
N VAL A 142 -0.94 -2.07 -15.92
CA VAL A 142 -0.40 -2.88 -14.83
C VAL A 142 1.04 -3.30 -15.12
N GLU A 143 1.33 -3.77 -16.33
CA GLU A 143 2.70 -4.09 -16.75
C GLU A 143 3.61 -2.87 -16.67
N GLY A 144 3.20 -1.72 -17.20
CA GLY A 144 3.98 -0.48 -17.13
C GLY A 144 4.20 0.01 -15.69
N THR A 145 3.27 -0.29 -14.80
CA THR A 145 3.29 0.14 -13.38
C THR A 145 4.23 -0.72 -12.53
N LEU A 146 4.16 -2.04 -12.69
CA LEU A 146 4.87 -2.99 -11.83
C LEU A 146 6.25 -3.37 -12.39
N ARG A 147 6.48 -3.25 -13.69
CA ARG A 147 7.75 -3.65 -14.28
C ARG A 147 8.89 -2.74 -13.81
N LEU A 148 9.85 -3.35 -13.12
CA LEU A 148 11.08 -2.67 -12.71
C LEU A 148 12.11 -2.65 -13.84
N ARG A 149 12.87 -1.55 -13.91
CA ARG A 149 14.00 -1.38 -14.86
C ARG A 149 15.37 -1.49 -14.18
N GLY A 150 15.38 -1.63 -12.86
CA GLY A 150 16.59 -1.66 -12.05
C GLY A 150 16.25 -1.91 -10.59
N PHE A 151 17.31 -2.01 -9.78
CA PHE A 151 17.20 -2.32 -8.36
C PHE A 151 16.52 -1.18 -7.57
N VAL A 152 15.63 -1.56 -6.67
CA VAL A 152 14.93 -0.68 -5.73
C VAL A 152 15.46 -0.98 -4.33
N GLY A 153 16.26 -0.07 -3.79
CA GLY A 153 16.76 -0.17 -2.42
C GLY A 153 15.69 0.20 -1.38
N PHE A 154 16.04 0.05 -0.11
CA PHE A 154 15.17 0.23 1.05
C PHE A 154 14.20 1.42 0.98
N GLN A 155 14.67 2.61 0.59
CA GLN A 155 13.84 3.83 0.53
C GLN A 155 12.70 3.73 -0.50
N GLY A 156 12.89 2.96 -1.57
CA GLY A 156 11.91 2.78 -2.64
C GLY A 156 10.96 1.60 -2.42
N THR A 157 11.29 0.66 -1.53
CA THR A 157 10.51 -0.56 -1.29
C THR A 157 9.08 -0.22 -0.90
N LEU A 158 8.86 0.68 0.07
CA LEU A 158 7.52 1.04 0.52
C LEU A 158 6.65 1.63 -0.60
N ALA A 159 7.22 2.53 -1.41
CA ALA A 159 6.52 3.14 -2.54
C ALA A 159 6.21 2.10 -3.63
N TYR A 160 7.09 1.13 -3.86
CA TYR A 160 6.83 0.03 -4.79
C TYR A 160 5.73 -0.90 -4.27
N THR A 161 5.81 -1.32 -3.01
CA THR A 161 4.79 -2.15 -2.36
C THR A 161 3.41 -1.48 -2.39
N GLU A 162 3.33 -0.17 -2.21
CA GLU A 162 2.05 0.56 -2.32
C GLU A 162 1.47 0.51 -3.74
N LYS A 163 2.31 0.61 -4.79
CA LYS A 163 1.84 0.40 -6.18
C LYS A 163 1.27 -1.00 -6.37
N VAL A 164 1.92 -2.02 -5.81
CA VAL A 164 1.43 -3.40 -5.85
C VAL A 164 0.06 -3.51 -5.18
N ARG A 165 -0.12 -2.93 -3.99
CA ARG A 165 -1.42 -2.93 -3.30
C ARG A 165 -2.55 -2.31 -4.11
N GLU A 166 -2.29 -1.15 -4.72
CA GLU A 166 -3.30 -0.47 -5.55
C GLU A 166 -3.70 -1.30 -6.77
N VAL A 167 -2.73 -1.98 -7.41
CA VAL A 167 -2.99 -2.91 -8.51
C VAL A 167 -3.79 -4.11 -8.01
N LEU A 168 -3.40 -4.72 -6.90
CA LEU A 168 -4.10 -5.88 -6.31
C LEU A 168 -5.53 -5.54 -5.89
N ALA A 169 -5.76 -4.35 -5.32
CA ALA A 169 -7.11 -3.89 -5.00
C ALA A 169 -7.99 -3.82 -6.26
N THR A 170 -7.45 -3.31 -7.37
CA THR A 170 -8.17 -3.26 -8.65
C THR A 170 -8.40 -4.65 -9.23
N ALA A 171 -7.38 -5.51 -9.23
CA ALA A 171 -7.48 -6.86 -9.74
C ALA A 171 -8.47 -7.72 -8.94
N LYS A 172 -8.53 -7.54 -7.62
CA LYS A 172 -9.51 -8.18 -6.72
C LYS A 172 -10.95 -7.80 -7.06
N GLU A 173 -11.20 -6.55 -7.43
CA GLU A 173 -12.55 -6.13 -7.81
C GLU A 173 -13.00 -6.71 -9.16
N LEU A 174 -12.05 -7.02 -10.05
CA LEU A 174 -12.34 -7.58 -11.37
C LEU A 174 -12.39 -9.11 -11.37
N MET A 175 -11.61 -9.77 -10.51
CA MET A 175 -11.44 -11.22 -10.46
C MET A 175 -11.11 -11.86 -11.82
N ASP A 176 -10.41 -11.12 -12.69
CA ASP A 176 -9.94 -11.63 -13.98
C ASP A 176 -8.69 -12.51 -13.78
N ALA A 177 -8.83 -13.83 -13.93
CA ALA A 177 -7.73 -14.78 -13.72
C ALA A 177 -6.50 -14.50 -14.62
N PRO A 178 -6.65 -14.16 -15.92
CA PRO A 178 -5.51 -13.82 -16.77
C PRO A 178 -4.76 -12.54 -16.35
N LEU A 179 -5.44 -11.53 -15.78
CA LEU A 179 -4.81 -10.36 -15.18
C LEU A 179 -4.10 -10.72 -13.86
N LEU A 180 -4.77 -11.46 -12.97
CA LEU A 180 -4.21 -11.86 -11.67
C LEU A 180 -2.96 -12.74 -11.83
N CYS A 181 -2.97 -13.69 -12.76
CA CYS A 181 -1.80 -14.48 -13.14
C CYS A 181 -0.63 -13.56 -13.52
N ARG A 182 -0.89 -12.57 -14.37
CA ARG A 182 0.13 -11.62 -14.81
C ARG A 182 0.66 -10.74 -13.67
N VAL A 183 -0.20 -10.32 -12.75
CA VAL A 183 0.21 -9.58 -11.55
C VAL A 183 1.13 -10.44 -10.69
N VAL A 184 0.80 -11.71 -10.44
CA VAL A 184 1.66 -12.61 -9.68
C VAL A 184 3.05 -12.70 -10.31
N GLU A 185 3.13 -12.93 -11.62
CA GLU A 185 4.41 -13.01 -12.33
C GLU A 185 5.27 -11.75 -12.15
N LEU A 186 4.67 -10.56 -12.33
CA LEU A 186 5.38 -9.28 -12.20
C LEU A 186 5.88 -9.02 -10.78
N VAL A 187 5.06 -9.33 -9.76
CA VAL A 187 5.40 -9.08 -8.36
C VAL A 187 6.45 -10.10 -7.87
N VAL A 188 6.37 -11.35 -8.35
CA VAL A 188 7.40 -12.37 -8.08
C VAL A 188 8.72 -12.02 -8.75
N GLU A 189 8.71 -11.62 -10.02
CA GLU A 189 9.91 -11.13 -10.72
C GLU A 189 10.54 -9.94 -9.97
N ALA A 190 9.71 -9.04 -9.44
CA ALA A 190 10.17 -7.88 -8.69
C ALA A 190 10.90 -8.23 -7.38
N LEU A 191 10.69 -9.41 -6.78
CA LEU A 191 11.43 -9.81 -5.59
C LEU A 191 12.93 -9.80 -5.83
N ASP A 192 13.38 -10.14 -7.05
CA ASP A 192 14.80 -10.17 -7.40
C ASP A 192 15.41 -8.77 -7.54
N PHE A 193 14.58 -7.73 -7.67
CA PHE A 193 15.00 -6.35 -7.86
C PHE A 193 14.66 -5.44 -6.70
N VAL A 194 13.95 -5.91 -5.68
CA VAL A 194 13.54 -5.10 -4.52
C VAL A 194 14.24 -5.60 -3.26
N GLU A 195 14.83 -4.66 -2.52
CA GLU A 195 15.31 -4.93 -1.18
C GLU A 195 14.13 -5.16 -0.23
N ASP A 196 13.78 -6.44 -0.03
CA ASP A 196 12.63 -6.87 0.77
C ASP A 196 13.04 -7.51 2.11
N SER A 197 14.06 -6.97 2.76
CA SER A 197 14.59 -7.50 4.02
C SER A 197 13.55 -7.56 5.15
N PHE A 198 12.48 -6.76 5.07
CA PHE A 198 11.37 -6.74 6.02
C PHE A 198 10.13 -7.51 5.55
N GLY A 199 10.16 -8.13 4.37
CA GLY A 199 9.06 -8.94 3.85
C GLY A 199 7.79 -8.18 3.45
N ALA A 200 7.91 -6.86 3.18
CA ALA A 200 6.80 -6.02 2.77
C ALA A 200 6.28 -6.45 1.39
N LEU A 201 7.17 -6.64 0.42
CA LEU A 201 6.80 -7.12 -0.91
C LEU A 201 6.37 -8.59 -0.88
N GLY A 202 7.06 -9.44 -0.11
CA GLY A 202 6.69 -10.84 0.07
C GLY A 202 5.29 -11.02 0.66
N THR A 203 4.80 -10.06 1.45
CA THR A 203 3.40 -10.05 1.93
C THR A 203 2.42 -9.83 0.78
N GLU A 204 2.72 -8.92 -0.13
CA GLU A 204 1.88 -8.67 -1.30
C GLU A 204 1.95 -9.82 -2.32
N VAL A 205 3.09 -10.52 -2.44
CA VAL A 205 3.20 -11.75 -3.25
C VAL A 205 2.23 -12.81 -2.75
N ARG A 206 2.16 -13.03 -1.43
CA ARG A 206 1.19 -13.98 -0.85
C ARG A 206 -0.25 -13.55 -1.11
N ALA A 207 -0.55 -12.26 -0.99
CA ALA A 207 -1.88 -11.73 -1.31
C ALA A 207 -2.24 -11.92 -2.80
N ALA A 208 -1.29 -11.68 -3.71
CA ALA A 208 -1.48 -11.89 -5.14
C ALA A 208 -1.75 -13.36 -5.48
N LEU A 209 -0.97 -14.28 -4.88
CA LEU A 209 -1.15 -15.72 -5.05
C LEU A 209 -2.51 -16.19 -4.53
N ALA A 210 -2.94 -15.73 -3.36
CA ALA A 210 -4.25 -16.06 -2.80
C ALA A 210 -5.40 -15.59 -3.71
N LEU A 211 -5.34 -14.35 -4.21
CA LEU A 211 -6.33 -13.83 -5.16
C LEU A 211 -6.35 -14.62 -6.47
N TYR A 212 -5.18 -15.00 -6.99
CA TYR A 212 -5.12 -15.81 -8.20
C TYR A 212 -5.68 -17.22 -7.97
N ALA A 213 -5.43 -17.83 -6.81
CA ALA A 213 -6.01 -19.11 -6.44
C ALA A 213 -7.55 -19.04 -6.35
N GLU A 214 -8.10 -17.97 -5.74
CA GLU A 214 -9.54 -17.69 -5.71
C GLU A 214 -10.10 -17.58 -7.14
N ALA A 215 -9.46 -16.81 -8.01
CA ALA A 215 -9.90 -16.67 -9.40
C ALA A 215 -9.83 -17.99 -10.19
N CYS A 216 -8.81 -18.82 -9.94
CA CYS A 216 -8.70 -20.16 -10.53
C CYS A 216 -9.77 -21.12 -10.00
N ALA A 217 -10.26 -20.93 -8.77
CA ALA A 217 -11.35 -21.74 -8.25
C ALA A 217 -12.69 -21.38 -8.90
N GLU A 218 -12.92 -20.10 -9.19
CA GLU A 218 -14.15 -19.61 -9.83
C GLU A 218 -14.18 -19.90 -11.33
N THR A 219 -13.07 -19.62 -12.02
CA THR A 219 -12.90 -19.85 -13.46
C THR A 219 -11.61 -20.62 -13.70
N PRO A 220 -11.63 -21.96 -13.57
CA PRO A 220 -10.44 -22.78 -13.71
C PRO A 220 -9.78 -22.63 -15.09
N PRO A 221 -8.47 -22.35 -15.15
CA PRO A 221 -7.70 -22.50 -16.38
C PRO A 221 -7.58 -23.99 -16.75
N GLU A 222 -6.89 -24.28 -17.86
CA GLU A 222 -6.58 -25.67 -18.22
C GLU A 222 -5.71 -26.30 -17.10
N PRO A 223 -6.11 -27.46 -16.53
CA PRO A 223 -5.47 -28.03 -15.34
C PRO A 223 -3.98 -28.29 -15.47
N LYS A 224 -3.52 -28.77 -16.63
CA LYS A 224 -2.12 -29.08 -16.88
C LYS A 224 -1.31 -27.78 -17.04
N GLU A 225 -1.84 -26.77 -17.73
CA GLU A 225 -1.21 -25.46 -17.86
C GLU A 225 -1.03 -24.78 -16.49
N LEU A 226 -2.03 -24.85 -15.60
CA LEU A 226 -1.92 -24.34 -14.24
C LEU A 226 -0.87 -25.09 -13.42
N ALA A 227 -0.85 -26.42 -13.51
CA ALA A 227 0.14 -27.24 -12.83
C ALA A 227 1.57 -26.90 -13.30
N GLU A 228 1.78 -26.78 -14.60
CA GLU A 228 3.07 -26.40 -15.18
C GLU A 228 3.48 -24.98 -14.80
N TRP A 229 2.52 -24.04 -14.74
CA TRP A 229 2.78 -22.67 -14.28
C TRP A 229 3.22 -22.64 -12.81
N LEU A 230 2.52 -23.36 -11.93
CA LEU A 230 2.89 -23.46 -10.51
C LEU A 230 4.26 -24.09 -10.33
N LEU A 231 4.59 -25.16 -11.07
CA LEU A 231 5.91 -25.78 -11.03
C LEU A 231 7.02 -24.78 -11.41
N ARG A 232 6.81 -24.01 -12.48
CA ARG A 232 7.78 -22.99 -12.91
C ARG A 232 7.96 -21.90 -11.85
N LEU A 233 6.86 -21.35 -11.35
CA LEU A 233 6.89 -20.28 -10.37
C LEU A 233 7.52 -20.72 -9.04
N ASP A 234 7.15 -21.92 -8.57
CA ASP A 234 7.48 -22.40 -7.23
C ASP A 234 8.85 -23.08 -7.14
N LEU A 235 9.26 -23.82 -8.19
CA LEU A 235 10.44 -24.69 -8.15
C LEU A 235 11.55 -24.34 -9.13
N ASP A 236 11.23 -23.62 -10.21
CA ASP A 236 12.21 -23.22 -11.24
C ASP A 236 12.58 -21.73 -11.15
N GLY A 237 11.91 -20.97 -10.30
CA GLY A 237 12.19 -19.55 -10.02
C GLY A 237 13.35 -19.33 -9.03
N SER A 238 13.49 -18.09 -8.54
CA SER A 238 14.60 -17.68 -7.65
C SER A 238 14.55 -18.28 -6.23
N GLY A 239 13.60 -19.16 -5.94
CA GLY A 239 13.41 -19.79 -4.61
C GLY A 239 12.88 -18.83 -3.53
N ARG A 240 12.59 -17.57 -3.88
CA ARG A 240 12.13 -16.53 -2.95
C ARG A 240 10.63 -16.57 -2.65
N VAL A 241 9.90 -17.45 -3.32
CA VAL A 241 8.45 -17.63 -3.18
C VAL A 241 8.17 -19.03 -2.63
N ASP A 242 7.16 -19.14 -1.79
CA ASP A 242 6.61 -20.41 -1.30
C ASP A 242 5.13 -20.45 -1.63
N VAL A 243 4.74 -21.25 -2.61
CA VAL A 243 3.36 -21.36 -3.07
C VAL A 243 2.64 -22.44 -2.28
N SER A 244 1.50 -22.08 -1.67
CA SER A 244 0.60 -23.06 -1.04
C SER A 244 -0.20 -23.78 -2.12
N ILE A 245 0.20 -25.00 -2.47
CA ILE A 245 -0.52 -25.84 -3.44
C ILE A 245 -1.94 -26.18 -2.96
N ALA A 246 -2.16 -26.18 -1.64
CA ALA A 246 -3.49 -26.38 -1.05
C ALA A 246 -4.50 -25.34 -1.58
N ASP A 247 -4.07 -24.09 -1.75
CA ASP A 247 -4.92 -22.98 -2.19
C ASP A 247 -5.38 -23.18 -3.65
N PHE A 248 -4.56 -23.85 -4.47
CA PHE A 248 -4.83 -24.09 -5.89
C PHE A 248 -5.57 -25.42 -6.17
N THR A 249 -5.89 -26.21 -5.14
CA THR A 249 -6.51 -27.54 -5.33
C THR A 249 -7.81 -27.51 -6.14
N ALA A 250 -8.65 -26.49 -5.93
CA ALA A 250 -9.90 -26.33 -6.66
C ALA A 250 -9.68 -26.07 -8.16
N GLY A 251 -8.74 -25.19 -8.51
CA GLY A 251 -8.42 -24.87 -9.90
C GLY A 251 -7.64 -25.98 -10.61
N LEU A 252 -6.81 -26.74 -9.88
CA LEU A 252 -6.04 -27.86 -10.44
C LEU A 252 -6.90 -29.09 -10.71
N GLY A 253 -7.87 -29.37 -9.84
CA GLY A 253 -8.58 -30.65 -9.86
C GLY A 253 -7.64 -31.87 -9.78
N PHE A 254 -8.18 -33.07 -10.03
CA PHE A 254 -7.38 -34.30 -9.96
C PHE A 254 -6.30 -34.38 -11.04
N GLU A 255 -6.60 -33.89 -12.25
CA GLU A 255 -5.69 -33.95 -13.40
C GLU A 255 -4.48 -33.04 -13.19
N GLY A 256 -4.70 -31.77 -12.85
CA GLY A 256 -3.63 -30.82 -12.56
C GLY A 256 -2.79 -31.24 -11.37
N LEU A 257 -3.40 -31.77 -10.30
CA LEU A 257 -2.66 -32.32 -9.16
C LEU A 257 -1.78 -33.52 -9.54
N ALA A 258 -2.24 -34.39 -10.45
CA ALA A 258 -1.44 -35.50 -10.95
C ALA A 258 -0.23 -35.02 -11.76
N VAL A 259 -0.42 -34.02 -12.63
CA VAL A 259 0.66 -33.37 -13.39
C VAL A 259 1.65 -32.70 -12.45
N PHE A 260 1.18 -31.89 -11.50
CA PHE A 260 2.03 -31.19 -10.55
C PHE A 260 2.87 -32.19 -9.74
N ARG A 261 2.24 -33.25 -9.22
CA ARG A 261 2.94 -34.31 -8.47
C ARG A 261 4.01 -35.00 -9.31
N ALA A 262 3.71 -35.34 -10.56
CA ALA A 262 4.69 -35.94 -11.46
C ALA A 262 5.89 -35.00 -11.70
N GLY A 263 5.64 -33.70 -11.89
CA GLY A 263 6.67 -32.69 -12.06
C GLY A 263 7.55 -32.46 -10.81
N VAL A 264 6.99 -32.60 -9.61
CA VAL A 264 7.75 -32.59 -8.33
C VAL A 264 8.68 -33.80 -8.25
N GLU A 265 8.19 -35.00 -8.54
CA GLU A 265 9.01 -36.22 -8.51
C GLU A 265 10.14 -36.20 -9.55
N GLU A 266 9.87 -35.65 -10.74
CA GLU A 266 10.90 -35.45 -11.76
C GLU A 266 12.00 -34.51 -11.26
N ARG A 267 11.64 -33.34 -10.74
CA ARG A 267 12.59 -32.35 -10.20
C ARG A 267 13.39 -32.87 -9.01
N TRP A 268 12.78 -33.71 -8.18
CA TRP A 268 13.46 -34.41 -7.09
C TRP A 268 14.49 -35.43 -7.61
N ARG A 269 14.14 -36.22 -8.62
CA ARG A 269 15.07 -37.19 -9.23
C ARG A 269 16.29 -36.51 -9.85
N LEU A 270 16.11 -35.28 -10.33
CA LEU A 270 17.16 -34.47 -10.96
C LEU A 270 17.88 -33.54 -9.97
N ASP A 271 17.43 -33.46 -8.72
CA ASP A 271 18.05 -32.60 -7.69
C ASP A 271 19.42 -33.15 -7.30
N ASP A 272 20.44 -32.31 -7.40
CA ASP A 272 21.83 -32.62 -7.03
C ASP A 272 22.17 -32.22 -5.58
N GLY A 273 21.27 -31.48 -4.92
CA GLY A 273 21.43 -30.99 -3.56
C GLY A 273 22.26 -29.72 -3.42
N GLU A 274 22.62 -29.04 -4.53
CA GLU A 274 23.39 -27.79 -4.48
C GLU A 274 22.63 -26.63 -3.83
N ASP A 275 21.30 -26.60 -3.95
CA ASP A 275 20.42 -25.66 -3.27
C ASP A 275 19.63 -26.34 -2.14
N PRO A 276 20.07 -26.22 -0.87
CA PRO A 276 19.39 -26.83 0.26
C PRO A 276 17.97 -26.31 0.49
N TYR A 277 17.63 -25.11 0.05
CA TYR A 277 16.27 -24.58 0.17
C TYR A 277 15.33 -25.28 -0.81
N ARG A 278 15.76 -25.40 -2.06
CA ARG A 278 15.03 -26.15 -3.09
C ARG A 278 14.87 -27.62 -2.71
N SER A 279 15.93 -28.30 -2.27
CA SER A 279 15.86 -29.71 -1.85
C SER A 279 14.87 -29.92 -0.70
N ARG A 280 14.90 -29.06 0.33
CA ARG A 280 13.93 -29.12 1.44
C ARG A 280 12.50 -28.88 0.96
N LYS A 281 12.30 -27.97 0.02
CA LYS A 281 10.97 -27.67 -0.53
C LYS A 281 10.40 -28.84 -1.31
N LEU A 282 11.19 -29.43 -2.22
CA LEU A 282 10.81 -30.65 -2.93
C LEU A 282 10.47 -31.79 -1.96
N GLN A 283 11.29 -31.98 -0.91
CA GLN A 283 10.99 -32.98 0.12
C GLN A 283 9.63 -32.73 0.79
N ARG A 284 9.34 -31.49 1.24
CA ARG A 284 8.05 -31.14 1.86
C ARG A 284 6.86 -31.41 0.94
N LEU A 285 6.97 -31.04 -0.34
CA LEU A 285 5.91 -31.29 -1.31
C LEU A 285 5.64 -32.79 -1.50
N ARG A 286 6.69 -33.61 -1.60
CA ARG A 286 6.58 -35.07 -1.71
C ARG A 286 5.94 -35.71 -0.50
N GLU A 287 6.36 -35.30 0.70
CA GLU A 287 5.77 -35.75 1.97
C GLU A 287 4.28 -35.37 2.06
N GLY A 288 3.93 -34.15 1.62
CA GLY A 288 2.54 -33.70 1.52
C GLY A 288 1.69 -34.61 0.61
N PHE A 289 2.18 -34.95 -0.59
CA PHE A 289 1.48 -35.88 -1.49
C PHE A 289 1.38 -37.32 -0.96
N ALA A 290 2.39 -37.79 -0.22
CA ALA A 290 2.34 -39.09 0.44
C ALA A 290 1.28 -39.13 1.56
N ALA A 291 1.16 -38.05 2.34
CA ALA A 291 0.16 -37.92 3.38
C ALA A 291 -1.27 -37.86 2.82
N MET A 292 -1.49 -37.17 1.70
CA MET A 292 -2.80 -37.10 1.03
C MET A 292 -3.29 -38.47 0.52
N ARG A 293 -2.38 -39.34 0.05
CA ARG A 293 -2.72 -40.72 -0.35
C ARG A 293 -3.21 -41.59 0.80
N ASN A 294 -2.80 -41.30 2.03
CA ASN A 294 -3.21 -42.05 3.22
C ASN A 294 -4.57 -41.60 3.78
N TRP A 295 -5.21 -40.57 3.20
CA TRP A 295 -6.50 -40.02 3.62
C TRP A 295 -7.70 -40.54 2.81
N GLN A 296 -7.46 -41.25 1.70
CA GLN A 296 -8.49 -41.96 0.92
C GLN A 296 -8.66 -43.44 1.34
N GLY A 297 -8.39 -43.76 2.62
CA GLY A 297 -8.52 -45.10 3.20
C GLY A 297 -9.61 -45.17 4.25
#